data_AF-A0A497SWG5-F1
#
_entry.id   AF-A0A497SWG5-F1
#
_cell.length_a   1.000
_cell.length_b   1.000
_cell.length_c   1.000
_cell.angle_alpha   90.00
_cell.angle_beta   90.00
_cell.angle_gamma   90.00
#
_symmetry.space_group_name_H-M   'P 1'
#
loop_
_entity.id
_entity.type
_entity.pdbx_description
1 polymer ?
#
loop_
_entity_poly.entity_id
_entity_poly.type
_entity_poly.pdbx_seq_one_letter_code
_entity_poly.pdbx_strand_id
1 'polypeptide(L)'
;MDRIKRGDLVVASVEEIHSSSVELKLVEYNLKGFLNVSNIPGLWIRDLKKNIKKNQMIIGKVIHIDHLVEISLKGISRSEKERRLKDYGKETKAIRLFERISNEYKISPKKIENEISLLKQNYGGVFETLALIRKGEKINFSKEFSELAERFKTGEKFYEIKGEIELHSERGDGVDLIKNGLSGLKNIESSYKGNTRFLLKLKTTNPKKGEKNLVKEAEKVISKIKSKGGSGEFKLL
;
A
#
# COMPACT_ATOMS: atom_id res chain seq x y z
N MET A 1 14.68 14.08 18.85
CA MET A 1 15.62 12.94 18.97
C MET A 1 15.19 11.90 20.02
N ASP A 2 14.10 12.11 20.77
CA ASP A 2 13.65 11.24 21.88
C ASP A 2 13.12 9.84 21.53
N ARG A 3 13.25 9.37 20.29
CA ARG A 3 12.66 8.10 19.83
C ARG A 3 13.65 6.95 19.64
N ILE A 4 14.95 7.22 19.73
CA ILE A 4 16.00 6.20 19.64
C ILE A 4 16.76 6.20 20.95
N LYS A 5 17.01 5.01 21.49
CA LYS A 5 17.82 4.80 22.68
C LYS A 5 19.04 3.95 22.35
N ARG A 6 20.08 4.13 23.16
CA ARG A 6 21.26 3.28 23.10
C ARG A 6 20.85 1.82 23.33
N GLY A 7 21.29 0.95 22.44
CA GLY A 7 20.96 -0.47 22.44
C GLY A 7 19.80 -0.87 21.53
N ASP A 8 19.05 0.08 20.97
CA ASP A 8 17.97 -0.22 20.05
C ASP A 8 18.49 -0.82 18.74
N LEU A 9 17.71 -1.74 18.16
CA LEU A 9 17.97 -2.27 16.82
C LEU A 9 17.25 -1.41 15.80
N VAL A 10 18.01 -0.84 14.86
CA VAL A 10 17.50 0.04 13.81
C VAL A 10 17.79 -0.54 12.43
N VAL A 11 16.91 -0.24 11.47
CA VAL A 11 17.13 -0.55 10.07
C VAL A 11 17.74 0.67 9.38
N ALA A 12 18.82 0.47 8.64
CA ALA A 12 19.50 1.54 7.92
C ALA A 12 19.79 1.14 6.46
N SER A 13 19.75 2.13 5.56
CA SER A 13 20.18 2.00 4.16
C SER A 13 21.58 2.58 4.02
N VAL A 14 22.43 1.91 3.23
CA VAL A 14 23.78 2.40 2.91
C VAL A 14 23.71 3.49 1.85
N GLU A 15 24.13 4.70 2.20
CA GLU A 15 24.16 5.84 1.28
C GLU A 15 25.52 5.94 0.57
N GLU A 16 26.60 5.92 1.35
CA GLU A 16 27.97 6.07 0.85
C GLU A 16 28.96 5.19 1.63
N ILE A 17 30.00 4.73 0.94
CA ILE A 17 31.03 3.84 1.50
C ILE A 17 32.39 4.51 1.36
N HIS A 18 32.97 4.87 2.49
CA HIS A 18 34.33 5.42 2.58
C HIS A 18 35.34 4.32 2.93
N SER A 19 36.61 4.70 3.13
CA SER A 19 37.70 3.76 3.44
C SER A 19 37.58 3.16 4.85
N SER A 20 37.12 3.93 5.84
CA SER A 20 37.04 3.53 7.25
C SER A 20 35.63 3.62 7.85
N SER A 21 34.65 4.10 7.09
CA SER A 21 33.27 4.30 7.54
C SER A 21 32.27 4.09 6.42
N VAL A 22 31.01 3.90 6.80
CA VAL A 22 29.86 3.83 5.91
C VAL A 22 28.84 4.85 6.39
N GLU A 23 28.44 5.77 5.50
CA GLU A 23 27.33 6.70 5.76
C GLU A 23 26.00 5.98 5.51
N LEU A 24 25.08 6.17 6.43
CA LEU A 24 23.82 5.44 6.49
C LEU A 24 22.64 6.39 6.67
N LYS A 25 21.48 5.96 6.19
CA LYS A 25 20.20 6.57 6.49
C LYS A 25 19.36 5.62 7.34
N LEU A 26 19.01 6.04 8.56
CA LEU A 26 18.07 5.30 9.41
C LEU A 26 16.67 5.49 8.85
N VAL A 27 16.20 4.50 8.09
CA VAL A 27 14.99 4.63 7.26
C VAL A 27 13.72 4.89 8.06
N GLU A 28 13.64 4.39 9.28
CA GLU A 28 12.45 4.51 10.14
C GLU A 28 12.30 5.90 10.78
N TYR A 29 13.42 6.62 10.91
CA TYR A 29 13.51 7.89 11.63
C TYR A 29 13.89 9.06 10.72
N ASN A 30 14.24 8.78 9.46
CA ASN A 30 14.80 9.76 8.52
C ASN A 30 16.00 10.52 9.09
N LEU A 31 16.82 9.85 9.90
CA LEU A 31 18.04 10.38 10.50
C LEU A 31 19.26 9.89 9.75
N LYS A 32 20.32 10.70 9.77
CA LYS A 32 21.64 10.25 9.32
C LYS A 32 22.30 9.39 10.39
N GLY A 33 23.03 8.38 9.93
CA GLY A 33 23.83 7.53 10.79
C GLY A 33 25.13 7.14 10.13
N PHE A 34 26.00 6.50 10.90
CA PHE A 34 27.26 6.01 10.39
C PHE A 34 27.64 4.68 11.04
N LEU A 35 28.43 3.89 10.32
CA LEU A 35 29.00 2.63 10.78
C LEU A 35 30.51 2.69 10.60
N ASN A 36 31.23 2.65 11.71
CA ASN A 36 32.69 2.52 11.71
C ASN A 36 33.10 1.10 11.30
N VAL A 37 34.21 0.94 10.58
CA VAL A 37 34.78 -0.38 10.25
C VAL A 37 35.05 -1.23 11.51
N SER A 38 35.43 -0.60 12.61
CA SER A 38 35.65 -1.25 13.91
C SER A 38 34.37 -1.88 14.49
N ASN A 39 33.20 -1.46 14.01
CA ASN A 39 31.89 -1.90 14.46
C ASN A 39 31.27 -2.99 13.57
N ILE A 40 32.05 -3.54 12.64
CA ILE A 40 31.65 -4.67 11.80
C ILE A 40 32.25 -5.96 12.37
N PRO A 41 31.45 -7.04 12.53
CA PRO A 41 31.98 -8.33 12.98
C PRO A 41 32.84 -8.98 11.89
N GLY A 42 33.96 -9.58 12.30
CA GLY A 42 34.94 -10.20 11.41
C GLY A 42 36.30 -9.51 11.51
N LEU A 43 37.36 -10.29 11.73
CA LEU A 43 38.73 -9.80 11.77
C LEU A 43 39.15 -9.31 10.38
N TRP A 44 39.47 -8.02 10.29
CA TRP A 44 40.20 -7.41 9.18
C TRP A 44 39.46 -7.36 7.84
N ILE A 45 38.43 -6.52 7.76
CA ILE A 45 37.87 -6.10 6.47
C ILE A 45 38.91 -5.21 5.79
N ARG A 46 39.67 -5.81 4.85
CA ARG A 46 40.61 -5.07 4.00
C ARG A 46 39.87 -4.08 3.08
N ASP A 47 38.66 -4.45 2.63
CA ASP A 47 37.83 -3.64 1.72
C ASP A 47 36.35 -3.65 2.13
N LEU A 48 35.84 -2.51 2.62
CA LEU A 48 34.41 -2.34 2.93
C LEU A 48 33.53 -2.50 1.68
N LYS A 49 33.99 -1.99 0.53
CA LYS A 49 33.27 -2.00 -0.74
C LYS A 49 32.97 -3.40 -1.29
N LYS A 50 33.72 -4.43 -0.85
CA LYS A 50 33.45 -5.83 -1.26
C LYS A 50 32.28 -6.44 -0.48
N ASN A 51 32.09 -6.03 0.78
CA ASN A 51 31.15 -6.65 1.71
C ASN A 51 29.84 -5.87 1.85
N ILE A 52 29.90 -4.55 1.66
CA ILE A 52 28.77 -3.64 1.77
C ILE A 52 28.57 -2.97 0.41
N LYS A 53 27.32 -2.90 -0.03
CA LYS A 53 26.92 -2.23 -1.28
C LYS A 53 26.06 -1.01 -0.99
N LYS A 54 26.13 -0.02 -1.87
CA LYS A 54 25.20 1.12 -1.85
C LYS A 54 23.75 0.62 -1.93
N ASN A 55 22.84 1.29 -1.22
CA ASN A 55 21.43 0.94 -1.04
C ASN A 55 21.16 -0.41 -0.36
N GLN A 56 22.20 -1.06 0.19
CA GLN A 56 22.01 -2.26 0.99
C GLN A 56 21.33 -1.90 2.31
N MET A 57 20.31 -2.68 2.68
CA MET A 57 19.66 -2.58 3.98
C MET A 57 20.44 -3.37 5.01
N ILE A 58 20.77 -2.74 6.14
CA ILE A 58 21.49 -3.34 7.26
C ILE A 58 20.75 -3.12 8.57
N ILE A 59 20.91 -4.05 9.49
CA ILE A 59 20.36 -3.95 10.85
C ILE A 59 21.54 -3.77 11.80
N GLY A 60 21.52 -2.65 12.52
CA GLY A 60 22.55 -2.32 13.50
C GLY A 60 21.96 -1.98 14.85
N LYS A 61 22.78 -2.15 15.88
CA LYS A 61 22.49 -1.77 17.26
C LYS A 61 23.02 -0.36 17.49
N VAL A 62 22.19 0.54 17.99
CA VAL A 62 22.58 1.90 18.30
C VAL A 62 23.58 1.89 19.46
N ILE A 63 24.76 2.46 19.26
CA ILE A 63 25.80 2.51 20.29
C ILE A 63 26.05 3.91 20.83
N HIS A 64 25.87 4.93 19.98
CA HIS A 64 26.03 6.32 20.33
C HIS A 64 25.03 7.18 19.55
N ILE A 65 24.53 8.24 20.19
CA ILE A 65 23.53 9.14 19.63
C ILE A 65 24.04 10.55 19.87
N ASP A 66 24.39 11.23 18.79
CA ASP A 66 24.73 12.65 18.78
C ASP A 66 24.02 13.31 17.57
N HIS A 67 24.65 14.25 16.87
CA HIS A 67 24.15 14.76 15.59
C HIS A 67 23.96 13.68 14.53
N LEU A 68 24.79 12.63 14.58
CA LEU A 68 24.68 11.41 13.78
C LEU A 68 24.52 10.21 14.70
N VAL A 69 23.74 9.21 14.28
CA VAL A 69 23.55 7.97 15.05
C VAL A 69 24.63 6.96 14.66
N GLU A 70 25.47 6.57 15.61
CA GLU A 70 26.43 5.49 15.38
C GLU A 70 25.79 4.13 15.66
N ILE A 71 25.94 3.21 14.71
CA ILE A 71 25.46 1.84 14.85
C ILE A 71 26.60 0.81 14.82
N SER A 72 26.36 -0.32 15.49
CA SER A 72 27.24 -1.48 15.46
C SER A 72 26.54 -2.69 14.88
N LEU A 73 27.23 -3.45 14.04
CA LEU A 73 26.77 -4.74 13.54
C LEU A 73 27.19 -5.90 14.46
N LYS A 74 28.03 -5.60 15.46
CA LYS A 74 28.50 -6.56 16.48
C LYS A 74 27.42 -6.81 17.54
N GLY A 75 27.45 -8.01 18.12
CA GLY A 75 26.56 -8.36 19.23
C GLY A 75 25.08 -8.42 18.85
N ILE A 76 24.78 -8.68 17.57
CA ILE A 76 23.42 -8.92 17.08
C ILE A 76 23.34 -10.36 16.60
N SER A 77 22.53 -11.17 17.27
CA SER A 77 22.28 -12.55 16.87
C SER A 77 21.51 -12.62 15.55
N ARG A 78 21.61 -13.76 14.86
CA ARG A 78 20.81 -14.01 13.66
C ARG A 78 19.30 -13.89 13.94
N SER A 79 18.86 -14.41 15.08
CA SER A 79 17.46 -14.37 15.51
C SER A 79 16.93 -12.94 15.69
N GLU A 80 17.73 -12.04 16.28
CA GLU A 80 17.38 -10.63 16.44
C GLU A 80 17.28 -9.92 15.09
N LYS A 81 18.22 -10.20 14.16
CA LYS A 81 18.17 -9.66 12.79
C LYS A 81 16.89 -10.10 12.07
N GLU A 82 16.59 -11.39 12.10
CA GLU A 82 15.41 -11.95 11.43
C GLU A 82 14.11 -11.41 12.04
N ARG A 83 14.02 -11.32 13.38
CA ARG A 83 12.88 -10.71 14.07
C ARG A 83 12.71 -9.25 13.67
N ARG A 84 13.79 -8.46 13.74
CA ARG A 84 13.72 -7.03 13.44
C ARG A 84 13.36 -6.75 11.99
N LEU A 85 13.89 -7.55 11.05
CA LEU A 85 13.55 -7.45 9.64
C LEU A 85 12.06 -7.79 9.40
N LYS A 86 11.54 -8.81 10.08
CA LYS A 86 10.13 -9.19 10.00
C LYS A 86 9.23 -8.07 10.51
N ASP A 87 9.57 -7.45 11.63
CA ASP A 87 8.79 -6.36 12.22
C ASP A 87 8.83 -5.11 11.33
N TYR A 88 10.01 -4.73 10.83
CA TYR A 88 10.14 -3.66 9.84
C TYR A 88 9.33 -3.94 8.56
N GLY A 89 9.34 -5.19 8.08
CA GLY A 89 8.57 -5.60 6.91
C GLY A 89 7.05 -5.52 7.12
N LYS A 90 6.56 -5.86 8.32
CA LYS A 90 5.14 -5.71 8.69
C LYS A 90 4.75 -4.24 8.72
N GLU A 91 5.53 -3.41 9.40
CA GLU A 91 5.28 -1.96 9.52
C GLU A 91 5.30 -1.28 8.15
N THR A 92 6.29 -1.59 7.31
CA THR A 92 6.37 -1.06 5.94
C THR A 92 5.15 -1.45 5.10
N LYS A 93 4.67 -2.70 5.22
CA LYS A 93 3.44 -3.13 4.53
C LYS A 93 2.20 -2.40 5.06
N ALA A 94 2.13 -2.16 6.36
CA ALA A 94 1.03 -1.44 7.00
C ALA A 94 1.00 0.03 6.57
N ILE A 95 2.15 0.71 6.57
CA ILE A 95 2.30 2.08 6.08
C ILE A 95 1.88 2.17 4.61
N ARG A 96 2.36 1.29 3.74
CA ARG A 96 1.95 1.29 2.31
C ARG A 96 0.45 1.07 2.11
N LEU A 97 -0.17 0.23 2.94
CA LEU A 97 -1.61 0.02 2.92
C LEU A 97 -2.34 1.31 3.34
N PHE A 98 -1.88 1.93 4.41
CA PHE A 98 -2.43 3.17 4.94
C PHE A 98 -2.35 4.30 3.91
N GLU A 99 -1.14 4.56 3.39
CA GLU A 99 -0.87 5.53 2.33
C GLU A 99 -1.74 5.30 1.11
N ARG A 100 -1.84 4.06 0.63
CA ARG A 100 -2.68 3.72 -0.53
C ARG A 100 -4.14 4.10 -0.31
N ILE A 101 -4.73 3.68 0.82
CA ILE A 101 -6.14 3.99 1.13
C ILE A 101 -6.32 5.50 1.26
N SER A 102 -5.43 6.20 1.96
CA SER A 102 -5.51 7.66 2.09
C SER A 102 -5.38 8.39 0.76
N ASN A 103 -4.51 7.93 -0.13
CA ASN A 103 -4.33 8.49 -1.47
C ASN A 103 -5.56 8.27 -2.38
N GLU A 104 -6.27 7.15 -2.23
CA GLU A 104 -7.55 6.90 -2.93
C GLU A 104 -8.61 7.98 -2.58
N TYR A 105 -8.50 8.62 -1.40
CA TYR A 105 -9.34 9.73 -0.95
C TYR A 105 -8.70 11.10 -1.14
N LYS A 106 -7.60 11.19 -1.91
CA LYS A 106 -6.90 12.43 -2.24
C LYS A 106 -6.40 13.21 -1.01
N ILE A 107 -6.10 12.52 0.10
CA ILE A 107 -5.45 13.12 1.26
C ILE A 107 -4.00 13.46 0.89
N SER A 108 -3.51 14.62 1.31
CA SER A 108 -2.16 15.07 0.94
C SER A 108 -1.05 14.27 1.64
N PRO A 109 0.10 14.03 0.99
CA PRO A 109 1.20 13.25 1.57
C PRO A 109 1.65 13.76 2.95
N LYS A 110 1.73 15.08 3.12
CA LYS A 110 2.11 15.71 4.40
C LYS A 110 1.14 15.36 5.54
N LYS A 111 -0.17 15.30 5.27
CA LYS A 111 -1.16 14.90 6.28
C LYS A 111 -1.05 13.42 6.61
N ILE A 112 -0.78 12.58 5.61
CA ILE A 112 -0.55 11.14 5.81
C ILE A 112 0.70 10.92 6.70
N GLU A 113 1.81 11.61 6.42
CA GLU A 113 3.03 11.53 7.22
C GLU A 113 2.81 11.99 8.67
N ASN A 114 2.06 13.08 8.87
CA ASN A 114 1.69 13.57 10.19
C ASN A 114 0.84 12.54 10.94
N GLU A 115 -0.17 11.96 10.29
CA GLU A 115 -1.03 10.95 10.91
C GLU A 115 -0.24 9.70 11.28
N ILE A 116 0.61 9.19 10.38
CA ILE A 116 1.52 8.06 10.67
C ILE A 116 2.40 8.38 11.89
N SER A 117 2.89 9.61 12.00
CA SER A 117 3.73 10.04 13.13
C SER A 117 2.97 10.05 14.46
N LEU A 118 1.69 10.43 14.45
CA LEU A 118 0.78 10.36 15.59
C LEU A 118 0.46 8.91 15.96
N LEU A 119 0.17 8.06 14.98
CA LEU A 119 -0.11 6.63 15.20
C LEU A 119 1.09 5.92 15.83
N LYS A 120 2.31 6.19 15.33
CA LYS A 120 3.55 5.68 15.93
C LYS A 120 3.72 6.12 17.39
N GLN A 121 3.30 7.33 17.74
CA GLN A 121 3.41 7.86 19.10
C GLN A 121 2.38 7.24 20.04
N ASN A 122 1.14 7.12 19.59
CA ASN A 122 0.01 6.74 20.45
C ASN A 122 -0.17 5.22 20.52
N TYR A 123 0.22 4.49 19.48
CA TYR A 123 -0.09 3.07 19.31
C TYR A 123 1.14 2.22 18.95
N GLY A 124 2.34 2.81 18.91
CA GLY A 124 3.60 2.11 18.66
C GLY A 124 3.94 1.88 17.18
N GLY A 125 2.97 2.02 16.28
CA GLY A 125 3.17 1.84 14.85
C GLY A 125 1.86 1.77 14.07
N VAL A 126 1.96 1.82 12.75
CA VAL A 126 0.79 1.66 11.87
C VAL A 126 0.32 0.21 11.88
N PHE A 127 1.24 -0.76 11.92
CA PHE A 127 0.90 -2.17 11.99
C PHE A 127 0.08 -2.51 13.24
N GLU A 128 0.53 -2.05 14.41
CA GLU A 128 -0.16 -2.20 15.69
C GLU A 128 -1.53 -1.54 15.64
N THR A 129 -1.60 -0.28 15.17
CA THR A 129 -2.86 0.42 14.98
C THR A 129 -3.86 -0.38 14.14
N LEU A 130 -3.44 -0.87 12.96
CA LEU A 130 -4.31 -1.67 12.09
C LEU A 130 -4.74 -2.99 12.75
N ALA A 131 -3.89 -3.59 13.58
CA ALA A 131 -4.24 -4.79 14.33
C ALA A 131 -5.31 -4.51 15.40
N LEU A 132 -5.22 -3.37 16.11
CA LEU A 132 -6.23 -2.94 17.09
C LEU A 132 -7.58 -2.65 16.41
N ILE A 133 -7.58 -1.98 15.26
CA ILE A 133 -8.80 -1.71 14.47
C ILE A 133 -9.49 -3.02 14.06
N ARG A 134 -8.71 -4.03 13.64
CA ARG A 134 -9.26 -5.36 13.29
C ARG A 134 -9.90 -6.07 14.47
N LYS A 135 -9.43 -5.81 15.69
CA LYS A 135 -10.04 -6.31 16.94
C LYS A 135 -11.26 -5.49 17.36
N GLY A 136 -11.58 -4.41 16.66
CA GLY A 136 -12.73 -3.54 16.96
C GLY A 136 -12.42 -2.44 17.97
N GLU A 137 -11.15 -2.20 18.28
CA GLU A 137 -10.76 -1.10 19.16
C GLU A 137 -10.92 0.25 18.46
N LYS A 138 -11.35 1.26 19.23
CA LYS A 138 -11.47 2.64 18.73
C LYS A 138 -10.10 3.29 18.70
N ILE A 139 -9.65 3.63 17.49
CA ILE A 139 -8.45 4.42 17.28
C ILE A 139 -8.83 5.89 17.14
N ASN A 140 -8.07 6.75 17.80
CA ASN A 140 -8.21 8.19 17.66
C ASN A 140 -7.48 8.64 16.40
N PHE A 141 -8.22 8.72 15.30
CA PHE A 141 -7.77 9.30 14.05
C PHE A 141 -8.09 10.79 14.01
N SER A 142 -7.29 11.56 13.26
CA SER A 142 -7.74 12.88 12.83
C SER A 142 -8.98 12.76 11.92
N LYS A 143 -9.81 13.80 11.90
CA LYS A 143 -11.15 13.79 11.30
C LYS A 143 -11.20 13.20 9.88
N GLU A 144 -10.20 13.51 9.06
CA GLU A 144 -10.09 13.07 7.66
C GLU A 144 -9.83 11.56 7.51
N PHE A 145 -9.25 10.92 8.54
CA PHE A 145 -8.94 9.49 8.54
C PHE A 145 -9.98 8.66 9.28
N SER A 146 -10.82 9.28 10.13
CA SER A 146 -11.92 8.61 10.83
C SER A 146 -12.90 7.94 9.87
N GLU A 147 -13.18 8.57 8.72
CA GLU A 147 -14.03 8.00 7.66
C GLU A 147 -13.40 6.77 6.98
N LEU A 148 -12.08 6.60 7.11
CA LEU A 148 -11.31 5.51 6.51
C LEU A 148 -11.10 4.33 7.47
N ALA A 149 -11.50 4.45 8.74
CA ALA A 149 -11.26 3.45 9.77
C ALA A 149 -11.77 2.05 9.38
N GLU A 150 -12.98 1.96 8.81
CA GLU A 150 -13.52 0.68 8.34
C GLU A 150 -12.73 0.10 7.15
N ARG A 151 -12.18 0.94 6.28
CA ARG A 151 -11.32 0.47 5.18
C ARG A 151 -9.96 -0.02 5.67
N PHE A 152 -9.41 0.63 6.69
CA PHE A 152 -8.20 0.18 7.36
C PHE A 152 -8.39 -1.19 8.03
N LYS A 153 -9.60 -1.43 8.58
CA LYS A 153 -10.00 -2.71 9.19
C LYS A 153 -9.93 -3.86 8.19
N THR A 154 -10.62 -3.73 7.06
CA THR A 154 -10.70 -4.84 6.07
C THR A 154 -9.38 -5.03 5.34
N GLY A 155 -8.59 -3.96 5.15
CA GLY A 155 -7.32 -4.00 4.44
C GLY A 155 -7.45 -4.39 2.97
N GLU A 156 -8.67 -4.36 2.43
CA GLU A 156 -8.98 -4.91 1.12
C GLU A 156 -8.34 -4.06 0.01
N LYS A 157 -7.73 -4.76 -0.94
CA LYS A 157 -7.34 -4.17 -2.23
C LYS A 157 -8.60 -4.15 -3.08
N PHE A 158 -9.12 -2.96 -3.35
CA PHE A 158 -10.15 -2.81 -4.35
C PHE A 158 -9.49 -2.67 -5.71
N TYR A 159 -9.95 -3.48 -6.65
CA TYR A 159 -9.61 -3.42 -8.05
C TYR A 159 -10.80 -2.81 -8.76
N GLU A 160 -10.55 -1.78 -9.56
CA GLU A 160 -11.54 -1.25 -10.49
C GLU A 160 -11.34 -1.97 -11.82
N ILE A 161 -12.29 -2.82 -12.18
CA ILE A 161 -12.33 -3.51 -13.46
C ILE A 161 -13.22 -2.71 -14.39
N LYS A 162 -12.75 -2.48 -15.61
CA LYS A 162 -13.47 -1.71 -16.63
C LYS A 162 -13.86 -2.62 -17.77
N GLY A 163 -15.03 -2.37 -18.33
CA GLY A 163 -15.48 -2.99 -19.56
C GLY A 163 -16.29 -2.01 -20.36
N GLU A 164 -16.25 -2.14 -21.67
CA GLU A 164 -17.08 -1.38 -22.60
C GLU A 164 -18.19 -2.29 -23.12
N ILE A 165 -19.42 -1.82 -23.05
CA ILE A 165 -20.58 -2.50 -23.63
C ILE A 165 -21.17 -1.59 -24.71
N GLU A 166 -21.33 -2.13 -25.91
CA GLU A 166 -21.99 -1.48 -27.03
C GLU A 166 -23.37 -2.13 -27.20
N LEU A 167 -24.43 -1.31 -27.25
CA LEU A 167 -25.82 -1.79 -27.23
C LEU A 167 -26.64 -1.07 -28.30
N HIS A 168 -27.23 -1.83 -29.23
CA HIS A 168 -28.02 -1.32 -30.35
C HIS A 168 -29.46 -1.81 -30.30
N SER A 169 -30.39 -0.95 -30.72
CA SER A 169 -31.81 -1.29 -30.85
C SER A 169 -32.45 -0.42 -31.93
N GLU A 170 -33.09 -1.05 -32.92
CA GLU A 170 -33.80 -0.37 -34.03
C GLU A 170 -35.26 -0.03 -33.69
N ARG A 171 -35.72 -0.41 -32.49
CA ARG A 171 -37.07 -0.12 -32.02
C ARG A 171 -37.26 1.34 -31.65
N GLY A 172 -38.48 1.85 -31.82
CA GLY A 172 -38.87 3.19 -31.39
C GLY A 172 -38.71 3.44 -29.87
N ASP A 173 -38.72 2.39 -29.04
CA ASP A 173 -38.48 2.41 -27.59
C ASP A 173 -37.03 1.99 -27.19
N GLY A 174 -36.09 1.98 -28.14
CA GLY A 174 -34.75 1.41 -27.94
C GLY A 174 -33.92 2.06 -26.82
N VAL A 175 -34.06 3.37 -26.62
CA VAL A 175 -33.33 4.10 -25.56
C VAL A 175 -33.78 3.63 -24.17
N ASP A 176 -35.09 3.49 -23.95
CA ASP A 176 -35.64 3.06 -22.67
C ASP A 176 -35.31 1.60 -22.40
N LEU A 177 -35.28 0.79 -23.45
CA LEU A 177 -34.87 -0.60 -23.39
C LEU A 177 -33.41 -0.75 -22.94
N ILE A 178 -32.49 0.07 -23.47
CA ILE A 178 -31.07 0.09 -23.07
C ILE A 178 -30.93 0.59 -21.61
N LYS A 179 -31.60 1.69 -21.24
CA LYS A 179 -31.59 2.20 -19.86
C LYS A 179 -32.07 1.16 -18.86
N ASN A 180 -33.16 0.46 -19.16
CA ASN A 180 -33.71 -0.62 -18.33
C ASN A 180 -32.85 -1.90 -18.30
N GLY A 181 -31.96 -2.07 -19.27
CA GLY A 181 -30.94 -3.10 -19.26
C GLY A 181 -29.83 -2.74 -18.27
N LEU A 182 -29.25 -1.55 -18.43
CA LEU A 182 -28.13 -1.06 -17.64
C LEU A 182 -28.51 -0.81 -16.16
N SER A 183 -29.71 -0.34 -15.88
CA SER A 183 -30.20 -0.16 -14.50
C SER A 183 -30.34 -1.46 -13.71
N GLY A 184 -30.40 -2.61 -14.41
CA GLY A 184 -30.45 -3.93 -13.78
C GLY A 184 -29.10 -4.44 -13.28
N LEU A 185 -28.00 -3.74 -13.59
CA LEU A 185 -26.66 -4.13 -13.18
C LEU A 185 -26.46 -3.93 -11.67
N LYS A 186 -26.04 -4.98 -10.97
CA LYS A 186 -25.76 -4.91 -9.52
C LYS A 186 -24.30 -4.55 -9.25
N ASN A 187 -24.07 -3.50 -8.46
CA ASN A 187 -22.74 -3.03 -8.04
C ASN A 187 -21.80 -2.67 -9.20
N ILE A 188 -22.35 -2.31 -10.36
CA ILE A 188 -21.59 -1.87 -11.53
C ILE A 188 -22.08 -0.48 -11.89
N GLU A 189 -21.17 0.49 -11.92
CA GLU A 189 -21.47 1.84 -12.41
C GLU A 189 -21.43 1.83 -13.94
N SER A 190 -22.48 2.36 -14.58
CA SER A 190 -22.54 2.52 -16.03
C SER A 190 -22.52 4.00 -16.41
N SER A 191 -21.64 4.39 -17.34
CA SER A 191 -21.56 5.76 -17.86
C SER A 191 -21.57 5.77 -19.39
N TYR A 192 -22.36 6.65 -20.01
CA TYR A 192 -22.41 6.78 -21.47
C TYR A 192 -21.11 7.37 -22.03
N LYS A 193 -20.55 6.75 -23.07
CA LYS A 193 -19.29 7.16 -23.71
C LYS A 193 -19.49 7.76 -25.11
N GLY A 194 -20.69 7.62 -25.69
CA GLY A 194 -20.98 8.07 -27.05
C GLY A 194 -21.18 6.91 -28.03
N ASN A 195 -21.89 7.17 -29.14
CA ASN A 195 -22.13 6.22 -30.22
C ASN A 195 -22.61 4.84 -29.72
N THR A 196 -23.64 4.81 -28.88
CA THR A 196 -24.23 3.59 -28.27
C THR A 196 -23.30 2.77 -27.34
N ARG A 197 -22.14 3.33 -26.97
CA ARG A 197 -21.18 2.70 -26.06
C ARG A 197 -21.36 3.21 -24.63
N PHE A 198 -21.22 2.28 -23.69
CA PHE A 198 -21.30 2.53 -22.26
C PHE A 198 -20.07 1.91 -21.59
N LEU A 199 -19.45 2.68 -20.70
CA LEU A 199 -18.37 2.21 -19.84
C LEU A 199 -18.98 1.64 -18.56
N LEU A 200 -18.67 0.39 -18.28
CA LEU A 200 -19.00 -0.31 -17.05
C LEU A 200 -17.78 -0.32 -16.11
N LYS A 201 -17.99 0.05 -14.85
CA LYS A 201 -16.95 0.01 -13.80
C LYS A 201 -17.43 -0.83 -12.63
N LEU A 202 -16.64 -1.85 -12.29
CA LEU A 202 -16.89 -2.72 -11.13
C LEU A 202 -15.74 -2.57 -10.14
N LYS A 203 -16.07 -2.18 -8.91
CA LYS A 203 -15.13 -2.23 -7.77
C LYS A 203 -15.24 -3.59 -7.10
N THR A 204 -14.14 -4.33 -7.02
CA THR A 204 -14.11 -5.68 -6.43
C THR A 204 -12.89 -5.88 -5.55
N THR A 205 -12.99 -6.79 -4.58
CA THR A 205 -11.87 -7.20 -3.73
C THR A 205 -11.08 -8.38 -4.32
N ASN A 206 -11.66 -9.07 -5.30
CA ASN A 206 -11.05 -10.21 -5.99
C ASN A 206 -11.13 -10.00 -7.51
N PRO A 207 -10.01 -9.68 -8.19
CA PRO A 207 -10.03 -9.29 -9.59
C PRO A 207 -10.56 -10.40 -10.50
N LYS A 208 -10.09 -11.65 -10.32
CA LYS A 208 -10.57 -12.80 -11.11
C LYS A 208 -12.07 -13.04 -10.95
N LYS A 209 -12.58 -12.90 -9.73
CA LYS A 209 -14.02 -13.05 -9.46
C LYS A 209 -14.82 -11.87 -10.03
N GLY A 210 -14.27 -10.66 -9.94
CA GLY A 210 -14.88 -9.45 -10.49
C GLY A 210 -14.95 -9.48 -12.01
N GLU A 211 -13.91 -9.92 -12.72
CA GLU A 211 -13.92 -10.05 -14.18
C GLU A 211 -15.04 -10.99 -14.62
N LYS A 212 -15.13 -12.17 -14.00
CA LYS A 212 -16.22 -13.12 -14.26
C LYS A 212 -17.59 -12.51 -13.97
N ASN A 213 -17.73 -11.73 -12.91
CA ASN A 213 -18.98 -11.08 -12.57
C ASN A 213 -19.36 -10.00 -13.59
N LEU A 214 -18.40 -9.18 -14.02
CA LEU A 214 -18.62 -8.11 -14.99
C LEU A 214 -19.06 -8.69 -16.35
N VAL A 215 -18.37 -9.73 -16.83
CA VAL A 215 -18.74 -10.45 -18.07
C VAL A 215 -20.15 -11.02 -17.94
N LYS A 216 -20.46 -11.72 -16.85
CA LYS A 216 -21.77 -12.33 -16.63
C LYS A 216 -22.91 -11.31 -16.62
N GLU A 217 -22.71 -10.17 -15.96
CA GLU A 217 -23.73 -9.12 -15.91
C GLU A 217 -23.88 -8.42 -17.27
N ALA A 218 -22.79 -8.19 -18.01
CA ALA A 218 -22.85 -7.66 -19.37
C ALA A 218 -23.60 -8.60 -20.33
N GLU A 219 -23.32 -9.90 -20.28
CA GLU A 219 -24.00 -10.92 -21.09
C GLU A 219 -25.50 -11.00 -20.81
N LYS A 220 -25.91 -10.83 -19.54
CA LYS A 220 -27.34 -10.75 -19.17
C LYS A 220 -28.03 -9.56 -19.84
N VAL A 221 -27.38 -8.39 -19.83
CA VAL A 221 -27.92 -7.19 -20.48
C VAL A 221 -28.02 -7.41 -21.98
N ILE A 222 -26.97 -7.93 -22.62
CA ILE A 222 -26.95 -8.23 -24.06
C ILE A 222 -28.08 -9.22 -24.41
N SER A 223 -28.27 -10.28 -23.61
CA SER A 223 -29.31 -11.28 -23.85
C SER A 223 -30.71 -10.69 -23.74
N LYS A 224 -30.95 -9.82 -22.74
CA LYS A 224 -32.23 -9.10 -22.58
C LYS A 224 -32.52 -8.20 -23.79
N ILE A 225 -31.50 -7.56 -24.34
CA ILE A 225 -31.63 -6.69 -25.53
C ILE A 225 -31.86 -7.51 -26.80
N LYS A 226 -31.10 -8.60 -26.98
CA LYS A 226 -31.27 -9.56 -28.10
C LYS A 226 -32.66 -10.18 -28.13
N SER A 227 -33.22 -10.56 -26.98
CA SER A 227 -34.58 -11.11 -26.89
C SER A 227 -35.68 -10.17 -27.40
N LYS A 228 -35.36 -8.87 -27.47
CA LYS A 228 -36.27 -7.82 -27.96
C LYS A 228 -35.86 -7.27 -29.33
N GLY A 229 -34.98 -7.97 -30.07
CA GLY A 229 -34.57 -7.61 -31.43
C GLY A 229 -33.44 -6.60 -31.53
N GLY A 230 -32.73 -6.30 -30.43
CA GLY A 230 -31.51 -5.50 -30.46
C GLY A 230 -30.23 -6.35 -30.60
N SER A 231 -29.08 -5.70 -30.58
CA SER A 231 -27.77 -6.36 -30.58
C SER A 231 -26.84 -5.72 -29.54
N GLY A 232 -25.75 -6.42 -29.22
CA GLY A 232 -24.76 -5.87 -28.29
C GLY A 232 -23.49 -6.68 -28.21
N GLU A 233 -22.42 -5.99 -27.88
CA GLU A 233 -21.06 -6.52 -27.77
C GLU A 233 -20.42 -6.02 -26.46
N PHE A 234 -19.61 -6.86 -25.82
CA PHE A 234 -18.90 -6.52 -24.60
C PHE A 234 -17.41 -6.76 -24.78
N LYS A 235 -16.60 -5.79 -24.34
CA LYS A 235 -15.15 -5.85 -24.35
C LYS A 235 -14.61 -5.50 -22.97
N LEU A 236 -13.83 -6.40 -22.39
CA LEU A 236 -13.05 -6.12 -21.18
C LEU A 236 -11.86 -5.20 -21.51
N LEU A 237 -11.57 -4.24 -20.64
CA LEU A 237 -10.49 -3.25 -20.81
C LEU A 237 -9.31 -3.51 -19.89
#